data_AF-A0A0V1KDH5-F1
#
_entry.id   AF-A0A0V1KDH5-F1
#
_cell.length_a   1.000
_cell.length_b   1.000
_cell.length_c   1.000
_cell.angle_alpha   90.00
_cell.angle_beta   90.00
_cell.angle_gamma   90.00
#
_symmetry.space_group_name_H-M   'P 1'
#
loop_
_entity.id
_entity.type
_entity.pdbx_description
1 polymer ?
#
loop_
_entity_poly.entity_id
_entity_poly.type
_entity_poly.pdbx_seq_one_letter_code
_entity_poly.pdbx_strand_id
1 'polypeptide(L)'
;MAQWMDSMPDVEKMIAKSVQQLCNSNYQCLKETIKSIRRFTDPNSKFTLMSSFIGENKMSDVDLFSDCLLRMKQKCINKSSEKFLTSVALAEVKIEAAKTLRNQQIQSFSIDPLNKILEEKIESVKKVKVKLDRARTEYDTALEKLKAANEKNLYQLYNIMEEKKKAFETQAHIMAQWMDSMPNVEKMIAKSVQQLCNSNYQLRLLYSLNNYLIKHLNKERSTLL
;
A
#
# COMPACT_ATOMS: atom_id res chain seq x y z
N MET A 1 -4.45 -36.84 25.35
CA MET A 1 -4.74 -35.61 26.13
C MET A 1 -3.48 -34.99 26.73
N ALA A 2 -2.57 -35.76 27.35
CA ALA A 2 -1.30 -35.22 27.90
C ALA A 2 -0.36 -34.58 26.85
N GLN A 3 -0.28 -35.14 25.64
CA GLN A 3 0.63 -34.68 24.57
C GLN A 3 0.38 -33.23 24.06
N TRP A 4 -0.84 -32.72 24.22
CA TRP A 4 -1.21 -31.36 23.80
C TRP A 4 -0.90 -30.31 24.88
N MET A 5 -0.89 -30.68 26.16
CA MET A 5 -0.51 -29.77 27.25
C MET A 5 0.98 -29.44 27.23
N ASP A 6 1.83 -30.39 26.81
CA ASP A 6 3.28 -30.20 26.70
C ASP A 6 3.69 -29.31 25.51
N SER A 7 2.84 -29.20 24.47
CA SER A 7 3.12 -28.45 23.23
C SER A 7 2.46 -27.06 23.17
N MET A 8 1.51 -26.78 24.06
CA MET A 8 0.79 -25.51 24.15
C MET A 8 1.72 -24.29 24.38
N PRO A 9 2.75 -24.36 25.25
CA PRO A 9 3.68 -23.25 25.46
C PRO A 9 4.47 -22.88 24.18
N ASP A 10 4.82 -23.87 23.36
CA ASP A 10 5.57 -23.65 22.11
C ASP A 10 4.69 -23.07 21.00
N VAL A 11 3.46 -23.57 20.86
CA VAL A 11 2.45 -23.02 19.94
C VAL A 11 2.12 -21.57 20.33
N GLU A 12 2.02 -21.27 21.62
CA GLU A 12 1.80 -19.93 22.13
C GLU A 12 2.95 -18.97 21.86
N LYS A 13 4.19 -19.42 22.12
CA LYS A 13 5.38 -18.62 21.84
C LYS A 13 5.50 -18.33 20.34
N MET A 14 5.14 -19.31 19.51
CA MET A 14 5.10 -19.18 18.06
C MET A 14 4.02 -18.19 17.61
N ILE A 15 2.80 -18.27 18.14
CA ILE A 15 1.71 -17.32 17.85
C ILE A 15 2.10 -15.92 18.34
N ALA A 16 2.52 -15.75 19.58
CA ALA A 16 2.90 -14.46 20.14
C ALA A 16 4.01 -13.77 19.32
N LYS A 17 5.06 -14.52 18.94
CA LYS A 17 6.14 -14.01 18.10
C LYS A 17 5.66 -13.60 16.72
N SER A 18 4.87 -14.45 16.06
CA SER A 18 4.35 -14.20 14.71
C SER A 18 3.43 -12.99 14.68
N VAL A 19 2.58 -12.85 15.68
CA VAL A 19 1.64 -11.74 15.84
C VAL A 19 2.37 -10.43 16.17
N GLN A 20 3.42 -10.46 16.99
CA GLN A 20 4.24 -9.29 17.27
C GLN A 20 4.95 -8.79 16.01
N GLN A 21 5.52 -9.70 15.23
CA GLN A 21 6.23 -9.40 13.99
C GLN A 21 5.28 -8.81 12.93
N LEU A 22 4.07 -9.37 12.83
CA LEU A 22 2.99 -8.86 11.98
C LEU A 22 2.53 -7.45 12.40
N CYS A 23 2.16 -7.30 13.68
CA CYS A 23 1.52 -6.08 14.17
C CYS A 23 2.44 -4.86 14.14
N ASN A 24 3.72 -5.03 14.50
CA ASN A 24 4.61 -3.89 14.72
C ASN A 24 5.50 -3.57 13.52
N SER A 25 6.02 -4.57 12.81
CA SER A 25 6.98 -4.34 11.72
C SER A 25 6.29 -4.20 10.37
N ASN A 26 5.46 -5.17 9.99
CA ASN A 26 4.91 -5.25 8.63
C ASN A 26 3.84 -4.18 8.39
N TYR A 27 2.99 -3.92 9.38
CA TYR A 27 1.87 -2.97 9.21
C TYR A 27 2.32 -1.50 9.26
N GLN A 28 3.29 -1.18 10.11
CA GLN A 28 3.88 0.15 10.11
C GLN A 28 4.66 0.41 8.82
N CYS A 29 5.40 -0.60 8.34
CA CYS A 29 6.06 -0.55 7.03
C CYS A 29 5.07 -0.31 5.89
N LEU A 30 3.92 -1.01 5.89
CA LEU A 30 2.89 -0.83 4.86
C LEU A 30 2.29 0.59 4.89
N LYS A 31 2.00 1.12 6.08
CA LYS A 31 1.46 2.48 6.25
C LYS A 31 2.43 3.55 5.73
N GLU A 32 3.72 3.44 6.04
CA GLU A 32 4.73 4.36 5.53
C GLU A 32 4.98 4.19 4.03
N THR A 33 4.84 2.97 3.51
CA THR A 33 4.89 2.69 2.07
C THR A 33 3.76 3.43 1.35
N ILE A 34 2.51 3.31 1.80
CA ILE A 34 1.37 4.01 1.20
C ILE A 34 1.58 5.53 1.22
N LYS A 35 2.05 6.09 2.33
CA LYS A 35 2.37 7.54 2.43
C LYS A 35 3.45 7.94 1.42
N SER A 36 4.49 7.12 1.27
CA SER A 36 5.59 7.37 0.33
C SER A 36 5.10 7.32 -1.12
N ILE A 37 4.25 6.35 -1.47
CA ILE A 37 3.63 6.25 -2.80
C ILE A 37 2.78 7.49 -3.10
N ARG A 38 1.96 7.96 -2.14
CA ARG A 38 1.16 9.18 -2.31
C ARG A 38 2.01 10.42 -2.60
N ARG A 39 3.10 10.60 -1.84
CA ARG A 39 4.05 11.70 -2.08
C ARG A 39 4.75 11.59 -3.42
N PHE A 40 4.98 10.37 -3.91
CA PHE A 40 5.58 10.13 -5.22
C PHE A 40 4.62 10.48 -6.37
N THR A 41 3.33 10.16 -6.23
CA THR A 41 2.31 10.46 -7.25
C THR A 41 1.88 11.91 -7.28
N ASP A 42 1.92 12.59 -6.13
CA ASP A 42 1.66 14.03 -5.99
C ASP A 42 2.75 14.69 -5.13
N PRO A 43 3.87 15.11 -5.74
CA PRO A 43 4.95 15.77 -5.03
C PRO A 43 4.58 17.15 -4.49
N ASN A 44 3.46 17.73 -4.94
CA ASN A 44 3.16 19.15 -4.78
C ASN A 44 1.71 19.40 -4.32
N SER A 45 1.22 18.60 -3.37
CA SER A 45 -0.16 18.74 -2.84
C SER A 45 -0.49 20.14 -2.30
N LYS A 46 0.52 20.92 -1.87
CA LYS A 46 0.34 22.33 -1.47
C LYS A 46 -0.02 23.26 -2.63
N PHE A 47 0.47 23.00 -3.84
CA PHE A 47 0.06 23.73 -5.05
C PHE A 47 -1.32 23.26 -5.53
N THR A 48 -1.64 21.97 -5.40
CA THR A 48 -2.96 21.38 -5.71
C THR A 48 -4.08 21.96 -4.83
N LEU A 49 -3.80 22.24 -3.55
CA LEU A 49 -4.74 22.96 -2.67
C LEU A 49 -4.98 24.39 -3.16
N MET A 50 -3.95 25.13 -3.57
CA MET A 50 -4.11 26.50 -4.09
C MET A 50 -4.88 26.56 -5.41
N SER A 51 -4.74 25.56 -6.30
CA SER A 51 -5.53 25.48 -7.53
C SER A 51 -7.01 25.20 -7.26
N SER A 52 -7.34 24.45 -6.20
CA SER A 52 -8.73 24.14 -5.83
C SER A 52 -9.51 25.34 -5.25
N PHE A 53 -8.81 26.37 -4.76
CA PHE A 53 -9.42 27.64 -4.33
C PHE A 53 -9.70 28.60 -5.49
N ILE A 54 -9.21 28.31 -6.70
CA ILE A 54 -9.46 29.13 -7.89
C ILE A 54 -10.35 28.30 -8.82
N GLY A 55 -11.65 28.56 -8.74
CA GLY A 55 -12.66 27.87 -9.52
C GLY A 55 -12.39 27.84 -11.03
N GLU A 56 -12.93 26.77 -11.62
CA GLU A 56 -13.21 26.56 -13.05
C GLU A 56 -12.00 26.45 -14.00
N ASN A 57 -11.82 25.23 -14.51
CA ASN A 57 -11.34 24.90 -15.84
C ASN A 57 -10.06 25.64 -16.30
N LYS A 58 -9.06 25.73 -15.43
CA LYS A 58 -7.73 26.19 -15.83
C LYS A 58 -7.02 25.09 -16.61
N MET A 59 -6.81 25.38 -17.89
CA MET A 59 -5.84 24.71 -18.76
C MET A 59 -4.55 24.44 -17.98
N SER A 60 -4.05 23.20 -18.00
CA SER A 60 -2.87 22.84 -17.21
C SER A 60 -1.64 23.64 -17.66
N ASP A 61 -0.64 23.81 -16.79
CA ASP A 61 0.60 24.49 -17.17
C ASP A 61 1.27 23.86 -18.41
N VAL A 62 1.12 22.54 -18.57
CA VAL A 62 1.60 21.80 -19.74
C VAL A 62 0.80 22.16 -20.99
N ASP A 63 -0.53 22.25 -20.87
CA ASP A 63 -1.39 22.65 -21.99
C ASP A 63 -1.08 24.10 -22.41
N LEU A 64 -0.89 25.02 -21.46
CA LEU A 64 -0.48 26.41 -21.73
C LEU A 64 0.88 26.48 -22.43
N PHE A 65 1.84 25.67 -21.99
CA PHE A 65 3.16 25.58 -22.62
C PHE A 65 3.07 25.04 -24.05
N SER A 66 2.33 23.96 -24.25
CA SER A 66 2.05 23.39 -25.58
C SER A 66 1.42 24.41 -26.52
N ASP A 67 0.40 25.13 -26.05
CA ASP A 67 -0.27 26.19 -26.78
C ASP A 67 0.68 27.34 -27.18
N CYS A 68 1.57 27.73 -26.27
CA CYS A 68 2.61 28.72 -26.56
C CYS A 68 3.53 28.25 -27.70
N LEU A 69 3.99 27.00 -27.67
CA LEU A 69 4.82 26.43 -28.73
C LEU A 69 4.07 26.38 -30.07
N LEU A 70 2.78 26.02 -30.05
CA LEU A 70 1.94 26.01 -31.25
C LEU A 70 1.72 27.41 -31.83
N ARG A 71 1.56 28.44 -31.00
CA ARG A 71 1.53 29.85 -31.45
C ARG A 71 2.86 30.31 -32.00
N MET A 72 3.98 29.91 -31.39
CA MET A 72 5.33 30.20 -31.90
C MET A 72 5.55 29.57 -33.27
N LYS A 73 5.01 28.36 -33.52
CA LYS A 73 5.10 27.69 -34.82
C LYS A 73 4.55 28.55 -35.96
N GLN A 74 3.47 29.31 -35.73
CA GLN A 74 2.82 30.14 -36.76
C GLN A 74 3.71 31.28 -37.23
N LYS A 75 4.72 31.66 -36.43
CA LYS A 75 5.69 32.72 -36.75
C LYS A 75 6.99 32.17 -37.34
N CYS A 76 7.11 30.85 -37.53
CA CYS A 76 8.33 30.24 -38.06
C CYS A 76 8.44 30.43 -39.57
N ILE A 77 9.61 30.89 -40.02
CA ILE A 77 9.92 31.05 -41.45
C ILE A 77 10.31 29.69 -42.07
N ASN A 78 11.01 28.85 -41.32
CA ASN A 78 11.49 27.56 -41.83
C ASN A 78 10.61 26.38 -41.38
N LYS A 79 10.37 25.43 -42.31
CA LYS A 79 9.51 24.26 -42.08
C LYS A 79 10.06 23.31 -41.02
N SER A 80 11.39 23.25 -40.87
CA SER A 80 12.05 22.38 -39.88
C SER A 80 11.75 22.80 -38.43
N SER A 81 11.77 24.10 -38.14
CA SER A 81 11.44 24.66 -36.81
C SER A 81 9.95 24.53 -36.51
N GLU A 82 9.09 24.68 -37.51
CA GLU A 82 7.65 24.40 -37.36
C GLU A 82 7.40 22.93 -36.96
N LYS A 83 8.07 21.98 -37.64
CA LYS A 83 8.00 20.55 -37.31
C LYS A 83 8.55 20.27 -35.90
N PHE A 84 9.67 20.88 -35.53
CA PHE A 84 10.26 20.73 -34.20
C PHE A 84 9.33 21.22 -33.10
N LEU A 85 8.84 22.47 -33.18
CA LEU A 85 7.93 23.04 -32.18
C LEU A 85 6.62 22.25 -32.06
N THR A 86 6.05 21.82 -33.18
CA THR A 86 4.85 20.96 -33.17
C THR A 86 5.12 19.64 -32.45
N SER A 87 6.28 19.01 -32.71
CA SER A 87 6.65 17.74 -32.10
C SER A 87 6.87 17.87 -30.59
N VAL A 88 7.52 18.94 -30.14
CA VAL A 88 7.71 19.23 -28.71
C VAL A 88 6.36 19.47 -28.04
N ALA A 89 5.49 20.31 -28.62
CA ALA A 89 4.15 20.59 -28.08
C ALA A 89 3.33 19.31 -27.88
N LEU A 90 3.28 18.45 -28.90
CA LEU A 90 2.56 17.17 -28.83
C LEU A 90 3.21 16.18 -27.84
N ALA A 91 4.53 16.18 -27.71
CA ALA A 91 5.23 15.30 -26.78
C ALA A 91 4.93 15.66 -25.33
N GLU A 92 4.88 16.95 -24.98
CA GLU A 92 4.56 17.44 -23.64
C GLU A 92 3.15 17.02 -23.20
N VAL A 93 2.14 17.26 -24.05
CA VAL A 93 0.75 16.86 -23.77
C VAL A 93 0.63 15.34 -23.60
N LYS A 94 1.32 14.55 -24.45
CA LYS A 94 1.34 13.08 -24.33
C LYS A 94 1.99 12.60 -23.04
N ILE A 95 3.08 13.24 -22.61
CA ILE A 95 3.76 12.93 -21.35
C ILE A 95 2.82 13.20 -20.18
N GLU A 96 2.12 14.33 -20.18
CA GLU A 96 1.22 14.71 -19.08
C GLU A 96 -0.01 13.82 -18.99
N ALA A 97 -0.61 13.47 -20.13
CA ALA A 97 -1.67 12.47 -20.19
C ALA A 97 -1.20 11.11 -19.64
N ALA A 98 0.02 10.68 -20.00
CA ALA A 98 0.60 9.43 -19.51
C ALA A 98 0.89 9.47 -18.00
N LYS A 99 1.37 10.61 -17.45
CA LYS A 99 1.52 10.80 -15.99
C LYS A 99 0.20 10.72 -15.27
N THR A 100 -0.84 11.39 -15.80
CA THR A 100 -2.18 11.39 -15.24
C THR A 100 -2.74 9.97 -15.19
N LEU A 101 -2.64 9.23 -16.30
CA LEU A 101 -3.06 7.83 -16.36
C LEU A 101 -2.27 6.95 -15.39
N ARG A 102 -0.94 7.11 -15.31
CA ARG A 102 -0.10 6.40 -14.34
C ARG A 102 -0.55 6.67 -12.91
N ASN A 103 -0.82 7.92 -12.57
CA ASN A 103 -1.28 8.30 -11.23
C ASN A 103 -2.63 7.66 -10.89
N GLN A 104 -3.57 7.64 -11.84
CA GLN A 104 -4.85 6.92 -11.69
C GLN A 104 -4.63 5.41 -11.49
N GLN A 105 -3.75 4.78 -12.27
CA GLN A 105 -3.42 3.37 -12.11
C GLN A 105 -2.77 3.06 -10.76
N ILE A 106 -1.84 3.90 -10.30
CA ILE A 106 -1.22 3.75 -8.98
C ILE A 106 -2.27 3.88 -7.88
N GLN A 107 -3.20 4.82 -8.01
CA GLN A 107 -4.31 4.96 -7.06
C GLN A 107 -5.16 3.67 -7.02
N SER A 108 -5.73 3.27 -8.16
CA SER A 108 -6.70 2.18 -8.22
C SER A 108 -6.11 0.79 -8.00
N PHE A 109 -4.88 0.53 -8.44
CA PHE A 109 -4.26 -0.81 -8.39
C PHE A 109 -3.20 -0.98 -7.31
N SER A 110 -2.72 0.11 -6.71
CA SER A 110 -1.73 0.06 -5.63
C SER A 110 -2.25 0.66 -4.34
N ILE A 111 -2.62 1.94 -4.31
CA ILE A 111 -3.01 2.62 -3.06
C ILE A 111 -4.30 2.05 -2.48
N ASP A 112 -5.36 1.93 -3.27
CA ASP A 112 -6.67 1.47 -2.77
C ASP A 112 -6.64 0.01 -2.28
N PRO A 113 -6.03 -0.96 -2.99
CA PRO A 113 -5.89 -2.32 -2.48
C PRO A 113 -5.04 -2.39 -1.20
N LEU A 114 -3.96 -1.60 -1.09
CA LEU A 114 -3.13 -1.57 0.11
C LEU A 114 -3.86 -0.94 1.30
N ASN A 115 -4.65 0.12 1.08
CA ASN A 115 -5.53 0.70 2.10
C ASN A 115 -6.56 -0.34 2.57
N LYS A 116 -7.18 -1.08 1.64
CA LYS A 116 -8.16 -2.12 1.98
C LYS A 116 -7.56 -3.21 2.87
N ILE A 117 -6.33 -3.65 2.58
CA ILE A 117 -5.59 -4.58 3.43
C ILE A 117 -5.38 -3.97 4.83
N LEU A 118 -4.99 -2.69 4.88
CA LEU A 118 -4.74 -1.96 6.13
C LEU A 118 -5.98 -1.74 6.98
N GLU A 119 -7.14 -1.51 6.39
CA GLU A 119 -8.36 -1.25 7.13
C GLU A 119 -9.08 -2.55 7.51
N GLU A 120 -9.20 -3.51 6.59
CA GLU A 120 -10.01 -4.71 6.82
C GLU A 120 -9.22 -5.82 7.51
N LYS A 121 -8.02 -6.13 7.00
CA LYS A 121 -7.28 -7.31 7.45
C LYS A 121 -6.51 -7.02 8.74
N ILE A 122 -5.84 -5.87 8.81
CA ILE A 122 -5.00 -5.50 9.95
C ILE A 122 -5.83 -5.20 11.20
N GLU A 123 -6.94 -4.46 11.04
CA GLU A 123 -7.80 -4.14 12.18
C GLU A 123 -8.50 -5.38 12.75
N SER A 124 -8.86 -6.33 11.89
CA SER A 124 -9.40 -7.62 12.33
C SER A 124 -8.39 -8.42 13.14
N VAL A 125 -7.14 -8.54 12.67
CA VAL A 125 -6.06 -9.22 13.40
C VAL A 125 -5.80 -8.57 14.76
N LYS A 126 -5.81 -7.24 14.85
CA LYS A 126 -5.66 -6.52 16.14
C LYS A 126 -6.78 -6.88 17.12
N LYS A 127 -8.04 -6.91 16.65
CA LYS A 127 -9.19 -7.28 17.48
C LYS A 127 -9.11 -8.72 17.96
N VAL A 128 -8.69 -9.65 17.11
CA VAL A 128 -8.48 -11.06 17.50
C VAL A 128 -7.36 -11.16 18.54
N LYS A 129 -6.24 -10.44 18.35
CA LYS A 129 -5.14 -10.40 19.32
C LYS A 129 -5.59 -9.94 20.70
N VAL A 130 -6.32 -8.84 20.79
CA VAL A 130 -6.82 -8.33 22.09
C VAL A 130 -7.71 -9.35 22.80
N LYS A 131 -8.56 -10.08 22.05
CA LYS A 131 -9.40 -11.14 22.61
C LYS A 131 -8.58 -12.34 23.08
N LEU A 132 -7.56 -12.72 22.32
CA LEU A 132 -6.63 -13.79 22.68
C LEU A 132 -5.86 -13.46 23.96
N ASP A 133 -5.28 -12.26 24.04
CA ASP A 133 -4.52 -11.79 25.21
C ASP A 133 -5.39 -11.75 26.48
N ARG A 134 -6.65 -11.31 26.34
CA ARG A 134 -7.63 -11.33 27.43
C ARG A 134 -7.97 -12.76 27.86
N ALA A 135 -8.32 -13.63 26.90
CA ALA A 135 -8.67 -15.02 27.19
C ALA A 135 -7.49 -15.75 27.86
N ARG A 136 -6.25 -15.41 27.48
CA ARG A 136 -5.05 -15.91 28.14
C ARG A 136 -4.96 -15.48 29.59
N THR A 137 -5.10 -14.19 29.86
CA THR A 137 -5.04 -13.65 31.22
C THR A 137 -6.10 -14.30 32.12
N GLU A 138 -7.31 -14.50 31.60
CA GLU A 138 -8.39 -15.19 32.30
C GLU A 138 -8.07 -16.67 32.59
N TYR A 139 -7.48 -17.38 31.63
CA TYR A 139 -7.04 -18.76 31.79
C TYR A 139 -5.93 -18.89 32.83
N ASP A 140 -4.87 -18.07 32.74
CA ASP A 140 -3.76 -18.06 33.69
C ASP A 140 -4.25 -17.76 35.12
N THR A 141 -5.17 -16.80 35.26
CA THR A 141 -5.80 -16.47 36.55
C THR A 141 -6.61 -17.64 37.10
N ALA A 142 -7.37 -18.36 36.27
CA ALA A 142 -8.15 -19.52 36.70
C ALA A 142 -7.23 -20.68 37.11
N LEU A 143 -6.12 -20.88 36.40
CA LEU A 143 -5.11 -21.89 36.71
C LEU A 143 -4.43 -21.62 38.05
N GLU A 144 -4.03 -20.37 38.34
CA GLU A 144 -3.43 -20.01 39.63
C GLU A 144 -4.43 -20.18 40.79
N LYS A 145 -5.70 -19.82 40.59
CA LYS A 145 -6.75 -20.09 41.58
C LYS A 145 -6.95 -21.58 41.84
N LEU A 146 -6.87 -22.41 40.79
CA LEU A 146 -6.96 -23.86 40.92
C LEU A 146 -5.77 -24.44 41.70
N LYS A 147 -4.55 -23.94 41.46
CA LYS A 147 -3.35 -24.34 42.23
C LYS A 147 -3.45 -23.99 43.72
N ALA A 148 -4.15 -22.90 44.04
CA ALA A 148 -4.38 -22.45 45.41
C ALA A 148 -5.68 -23.02 46.04
N ALA A 149 -6.38 -23.92 45.35
CA ALA A 149 -7.64 -24.48 45.80
C ALA A 149 -7.50 -25.42 47.00
N ASN A 150 -8.56 -25.55 47.79
CA ASN A 150 -8.70 -26.60 48.80
C ASN A 150 -9.73 -27.63 48.32
N GLU A 151 -9.81 -28.80 48.97
CA GLU A 151 -10.70 -29.90 48.53
C GLU A 151 -12.18 -29.48 48.38
N LYS A 152 -12.65 -28.50 49.16
CA LYS A 152 -14.07 -28.09 49.16
C LYS A 152 -14.47 -27.29 47.92
N ASN A 153 -13.52 -26.61 47.25
CA ASN A 153 -13.79 -25.78 46.07
C ASN A 153 -13.08 -26.26 44.80
N LEU A 154 -12.29 -27.34 44.88
CA LEU A 154 -11.48 -27.88 43.80
C LEU A 154 -12.29 -28.16 42.53
N TYR A 155 -13.42 -28.86 42.64
CA TYR A 155 -14.25 -29.24 41.49
C TYR A 155 -14.83 -28.03 40.76
N GLN A 156 -15.29 -27.02 41.51
CA GLN A 156 -15.83 -25.79 40.92
C GLN A 156 -14.75 -24.99 40.20
N LEU A 157 -13.58 -24.84 40.83
CA LEU A 157 -12.44 -24.13 40.24
C LEU A 157 -11.87 -24.86 39.01
N TYR A 158 -11.91 -26.19 39.00
CA TYR A 158 -11.51 -26.99 37.84
C TYR A 158 -12.41 -26.72 36.64
N ASN A 159 -13.74 -26.73 36.84
CA ASN A 159 -14.69 -26.43 35.78
C ASN A 159 -14.51 -25.02 35.21
N ILE A 160 -14.30 -24.02 36.08
CA ILE A 160 -14.01 -22.65 35.65
C ILE A 160 -12.73 -22.59 34.82
N MET A 161 -11.67 -23.28 35.25
CA MET A 161 -10.40 -23.33 34.51
C MET A 161 -10.58 -23.95 33.12
N GLU A 162 -11.30 -25.08 33.01
CA GLU A 162 -11.56 -25.73 31.71
C GLU A 162 -12.42 -24.86 30.78
N GLU A 163 -13.41 -24.13 31.30
CA GLU A 163 -14.18 -23.16 30.51
C GLU A 163 -13.28 -22.04 29.95
N LYS A 164 -12.37 -21.49 30.77
CA LYS A 164 -11.44 -20.45 30.33
C LYS A 164 -10.41 -20.98 29.35
N LYS A 165 -9.93 -22.20 29.53
CA LYS A 165 -9.05 -22.90 28.59
C LYS A 165 -9.71 -23.03 27.21
N LYS A 166 -10.96 -23.51 27.16
CA LYS A 166 -11.71 -23.65 25.91
C LYS A 166 -11.92 -22.30 25.20
N ALA A 167 -12.17 -21.23 25.96
CA ALA A 167 -12.30 -19.88 25.41
C ALA A 167 -10.97 -19.40 24.80
N PHE A 168 -9.86 -19.65 25.47
CA PHE A 168 -8.52 -19.36 24.96
C PHE A 168 -8.19 -20.16 23.69
N GLU A 169 -8.41 -21.48 23.69
CA GLU A 169 -8.21 -22.36 22.54
C GLU A 169 -9.02 -21.91 21.32
N THR A 170 -10.26 -21.46 21.54
CA THR A 170 -11.12 -20.92 20.47
C THR A 170 -10.49 -19.67 19.84
N GLN A 171 -10.00 -18.73 20.65
CA GLN A 171 -9.33 -17.53 20.12
C GLN A 171 -8.00 -17.88 19.44
N ALA A 172 -7.24 -18.83 19.98
CA ALA A 172 -5.99 -19.30 19.40
C ALA A 172 -6.21 -19.93 18.02
N HIS A 173 -7.28 -20.71 17.86
CA HIS A 173 -7.66 -21.29 16.58
C HIS A 173 -8.04 -20.22 15.54
N ILE A 174 -8.82 -19.20 15.93
CA ILE A 174 -9.14 -18.06 15.05
C ILE A 174 -7.85 -17.33 14.63
N MET A 175 -6.89 -17.15 15.54
CA MET A 175 -5.61 -16.52 15.22
C MET A 175 -4.77 -17.37 14.27
N ALA A 176 -4.77 -18.69 14.46
CA ALA A 176 -4.08 -19.63 13.56
C ALA A 176 -4.66 -19.57 12.13
N GLN A 177 -5.98 -19.56 11.98
CA GLN A 177 -6.63 -19.37 10.67
C GLN A 177 -6.22 -18.06 10.00
N TRP A 178 -6.04 -16.99 10.77
CA TRP A 178 -5.50 -15.73 10.26
C TRP A 178 -4.06 -15.86 9.77
N MET A 179 -3.21 -16.53 10.55
CA MET A 179 -1.82 -16.82 10.16
C MET A 179 -1.76 -17.62 8.86
N ASP A 180 -2.63 -18.62 8.70
CA ASP A 180 -2.73 -19.42 7.47
C ASP A 180 -3.17 -18.60 6.26
N SER A 181 -3.93 -17.53 6.47
CA SER A 181 -4.33 -16.60 5.41
C SER A 181 -3.27 -15.55 5.05
N MET A 182 -2.21 -15.41 5.87
CA MET A 182 -1.20 -14.36 5.71
C MET A 182 -0.45 -14.41 4.37
N PRO A 183 -0.04 -15.58 3.83
CA PRO A 183 0.62 -15.65 2.53
C PRO A 183 -0.23 -15.03 1.40
N ASN A 184 -1.56 -15.12 1.50
CA ASN A 184 -2.46 -14.47 0.53
C ASN A 184 -2.42 -12.95 0.65
N VAL A 185 -2.33 -12.41 1.87
CA VAL A 185 -2.17 -10.97 2.11
C VAL A 185 -0.83 -10.49 1.56
N GLU A 186 0.26 -11.20 1.80
CA GLU A 186 1.59 -10.89 1.26
C GLU A 186 1.59 -10.90 -0.27
N LYS A 187 0.92 -11.89 -0.88
CA LYS A 187 0.75 -11.95 -2.33
C LYS A 187 -0.05 -10.76 -2.89
N MET A 188 -1.06 -10.29 -2.17
CA MET A 188 -1.82 -9.08 -2.57
C MET A 188 -0.93 -7.83 -2.49
N ILE A 189 -0.15 -7.69 -1.40
CA ILE A 189 0.82 -6.58 -1.25
C ILE A 189 1.84 -6.61 -2.40
N ALA A 190 2.43 -7.77 -2.67
CA ALA A 190 3.41 -7.96 -3.74
C ALA A 190 2.81 -7.59 -5.12
N LYS A 191 1.57 -7.99 -5.40
CA LYS A 191 0.87 -7.59 -6.62
C LYS A 191 0.69 -6.09 -6.73
N SER A 192 0.27 -5.41 -5.66
CA SER A 192 0.12 -3.94 -5.65
C SER A 192 1.45 -3.22 -5.87
N VAL A 193 2.53 -3.68 -5.24
CA VAL A 193 3.88 -3.14 -5.48
C VAL A 193 4.34 -3.40 -6.91
N GLN A 194 4.06 -4.57 -7.46
CA GLN A 194 4.38 -4.87 -8.86
C GLN A 194 3.64 -3.95 -9.83
N GLN A 195 2.36 -3.63 -9.56
CA GLN A 195 1.59 -2.70 -10.40
C GLN A 195 2.19 -1.29 -10.36
N LEU A 196 2.58 -0.80 -9.18
CA LEU A 196 3.32 0.45 -9.05
C LEU A 196 4.59 0.48 -9.92
N CYS A 197 5.40 -0.58 -9.85
CA CYS A 197 6.63 -0.70 -10.65
C CYS A 197 6.33 -0.71 -12.16
N ASN A 198 5.32 -1.47 -12.59
CA ASN A 198 4.92 -1.57 -13.98
C ASN A 198 4.43 -0.23 -14.54
N SER A 199 3.53 0.46 -13.83
CA SER A 199 3.04 1.78 -14.25
C SER A 199 4.17 2.80 -14.34
N ASN A 200 5.13 2.79 -13.41
CA ASN A 200 6.31 3.65 -13.47
C ASN A 200 7.24 3.31 -14.64
N TYR A 201 7.45 2.03 -14.92
CA TYR A 201 8.27 1.59 -16.04
C TYR A 201 7.70 2.05 -17.38
N GLN A 202 6.39 1.94 -17.58
CA GLN A 202 5.71 2.40 -18.80
C GLN A 202 5.92 3.90 -19.04
N LEU A 203 5.78 4.72 -18.00
CA LEU A 203 6.03 6.16 -18.13
C LEU A 203 7.50 6.44 -18.48
N ARG A 204 8.45 5.73 -17.86
CA ARG A 204 9.89 5.90 -18.14
C ARG A 204 10.25 5.55 -19.58
N LEU A 205 9.65 4.50 -20.16
CA LEU A 205 9.81 4.15 -21.56
C LEU A 205 9.32 5.26 -22.49
N LEU A 206 8.16 5.85 -22.18
CA LEU A 206 7.60 6.96 -22.96
C LEU A 206 8.51 8.20 -22.95
N TYR A 207 9.09 8.54 -21.80
CA TYR A 207 10.12 9.59 -21.71
C TYR A 207 11.34 9.30 -22.58
N SER A 208 11.85 8.06 -22.54
CA SER A 208 13.01 7.64 -23.33
C SER A 208 12.75 7.82 -24.83
N LEU A 209 11.58 7.37 -25.30
CA LEU A 209 11.19 7.45 -26.72
C LEU A 209 11.04 8.91 -27.17
N ASN A 210 10.36 9.73 -26.37
CA ASN A 210 10.16 11.15 -26.69
C ASN A 210 11.49 11.92 -26.72
N ASN A 211 12.39 11.66 -25.78
CA ASN A 211 13.73 12.26 -25.77
C ASN A 211 14.55 11.89 -27.00
N TYR A 212 14.45 10.63 -27.46
CA TYR A 212 15.12 10.19 -28.69
C TYR A 212 14.59 10.95 -29.91
N LEU A 213 13.26 11.04 -30.06
CA LEU A 213 12.61 11.74 -31.18
C LEU A 213 12.98 13.23 -31.21
N ILE A 214 12.93 13.92 -30.07
CA ILE A 214 13.27 15.34 -29.98
C ILE A 214 14.74 15.58 -30.35
N LYS A 215 15.66 14.73 -29.87
CA LYS A 215 17.08 14.83 -30.22
C LYS A 215 17.32 14.63 -31.72
N HIS A 216 16.64 13.66 -32.33
CA HIS A 216 16.74 13.39 -33.77
C HIS A 216 16.28 14.59 -34.59
N LEU A 217 15.09 15.12 -34.29
CA LEU A 217 14.51 16.29 -34.96
C LEU A 217 15.37 17.54 -34.78
N ASN A 218 15.98 17.73 -33.60
CA ASN A 218 16.88 18.84 -33.37
C ASN A 218 18.17 18.70 -34.21
N LYS A 219 18.71 17.48 -34.35
CA LYS A 219 19.88 17.21 -35.18
C LYS A 219 19.60 17.52 -36.66
N GLU A 220 18.46 17.05 -37.19
CA GLU A 220 18.02 17.35 -38.57
C GLU A 220 17.86 18.87 -38.79
N ARG A 221 17.31 19.59 -37.81
CA ARG A 221 17.20 21.05 -37.85
C ARG A 221 18.57 21.73 -37.91
N SER A 222 19.51 21.29 -37.08
CA SER A 222 20.86 21.88 -37.03
C SER A 222 21.70 21.62 -38.28
N THR A 223 21.41 20.58 -39.06
CA THR A 223 22.09 20.30 -40.33
C THR A 223 21.53 21.04 -41.54
N LEU A 224 20.38 21.73 -41.39
CA LEU A 224 19.67 22.46 -42.44
C LEU A 224 19.82 24.00 -42.32
N LEU A 225 20.60 24.47 -41.34
CA LEU A 225 21.01 25.86 -41.14
C LEU A 225 22.46 26.03 -41.60
#